data_AF-A0ABC8AFP4-F1
#
_entry.id   AF-A0ABC8AFP4-F1
#
_cell.length_a   1.000
_cell.length_b   1.000
_cell.length_c   1.000
_cell.angle_alpha   90.00
_cell.angle_beta   90.00
_cell.angle_gamma   90.00
#
_symmetry.space_group_name_H-M   'P 1'
#
loop_
_entity.id
_entity.type
_entity.pdbx_description
1 polymer ?
#
loop_
_entity_poly.entity_id
_entity_poly.type
_entity_poly.pdbx_seq_one_letter_code
_entity_poly.pdbx_strand_id
1 'polypeptide(L)'
;MLRISGADTLSFAHAQFSSDAQGLAIGKWHWSAWLTPKGRVTALFALYRPAENELLLILPDGEAVMMATQLQRYIFRRKVQIAVEQNLITTGTYDTPAHAAGTQAAQLDGITELDVSGITLPRRLLLVPAADMPPRVPAFEAQWRAADLRLGLPRLDASQRDQWTPQQIGLDGLNAYSIRKGCYPGQEIVARTHFLGKAKRRAQLLAINTPVQPGETVKSAESDVGQVASVAEGLALAVLPIDTEYGELRVAGTLATPLPFVAGLAR
;
A
#
# COMPACT_ATOMS: atom_id res chain seq x y z
N MET A 1 11.01 -3.58 7.46
CA MET A 1 9.82 -4.46 7.52
C MET A 1 9.45 -4.73 8.98
N LEU A 2 8.29 -5.32 9.25
CA LEU A 2 7.92 -5.84 10.56
C LEU A 2 7.71 -7.35 10.52
N ARG A 3 8.07 -8.03 11.60
CA ARG A 3 7.73 -9.43 11.87
C ARG A 3 6.74 -9.51 13.01
N ILE A 4 5.67 -10.27 12.80
CA ILE A 4 4.71 -10.65 13.84
C ILE A 4 4.80 -12.16 13.99
N SER A 5 5.03 -12.65 15.20
CA SER A 5 5.18 -14.08 15.46
C SER A 5 4.49 -14.53 16.75
N GLY A 6 4.18 -15.83 16.84
CA GLY A 6 3.52 -16.44 18.00
C GLY A 6 2.16 -17.05 17.66
N ALA A 7 1.61 -17.82 18.59
CA ALA A 7 0.41 -18.65 18.36
C ALA A 7 -0.85 -17.85 17.98
N ASP A 8 -0.93 -16.57 18.39
CA ASP A 8 -2.08 -15.70 18.11
C ASP A 8 -1.84 -14.74 16.92
N THR A 9 -0.82 -14.99 16.10
CA THR A 9 -0.39 -14.09 15.01
C THR A 9 -1.50 -13.75 14.02
N LEU A 10 -2.18 -14.77 13.47
CA LEU A 10 -3.26 -14.54 12.49
C LEU A 10 -4.47 -13.86 13.13
N SER A 11 -4.87 -14.28 14.32
CA SER A 11 -6.02 -13.70 15.02
C SER A 11 -5.76 -12.26 15.44
N PHE A 12 -4.51 -11.91 15.73
CA PHE A 12 -4.06 -10.54 15.97
C PHE A 12 -4.11 -9.71 14.69
N ALA A 13 -3.43 -10.15 13.62
CA ALA A 13 -3.44 -9.45 12.34
C ALA A 13 -4.85 -9.27 11.78
N HIS A 14 -5.70 -10.29 11.87
CA HIS A 14 -7.08 -10.24 11.43
C HIS A 14 -7.94 -9.27 12.23
N ALA A 15 -7.63 -9.03 13.51
CA ALA A 15 -8.34 -8.05 14.33
C ALA A 15 -7.82 -6.61 14.15
N GLN A 16 -6.61 -6.42 13.60
CA GLN A 16 -5.99 -5.09 13.49
C GLN A 16 -6.00 -4.52 12.07
N PHE A 17 -5.76 -5.36 11.06
CA PHE A 17 -5.58 -4.90 9.68
C PHE A 17 -6.86 -4.99 8.89
N SER A 18 -6.95 -4.33 7.74
CA SER A 18 -8.18 -4.25 6.96
C SER A 18 -8.47 -5.49 6.10
N SER A 19 -7.45 -6.27 5.75
CA SER A 19 -7.55 -7.47 4.91
C SER A 19 -7.86 -8.75 5.71
N ASP A 20 -8.27 -9.83 5.02
CA ASP A 20 -8.53 -11.13 5.66
C ASP A 20 -7.23 -11.92 5.91
N ALA A 21 -6.56 -11.62 7.03
CA ALA A 21 -5.37 -12.35 7.44
C ALA A 21 -5.63 -13.81 7.86
N GLN A 22 -6.87 -14.22 8.15
CA GLN A 22 -7.16 -15.61 8.54
C GLN A 22 -7.19 -16.53 7.32
N GLY A 23 -7.71 -16.03 6.19
CA GLY A 23 -7.68 -16.72 4.90
C GLY A 23 -6.30 -16.76 4.23
N LEU A 24 -5.30 -16.06 4.77
CA LEU A 24 -3.96 -16.01 4.18
C LEU A 24 -3.20 -17.32 4.40
N ALA A 25 -3.01 -18.10 3.34
CA ALA A 25 -2.27 -19.35 3.38
C ALA A 25 -0.75 -19.13 3.52
N ILE A 26 -0.05 -20.14 4.05
CA ILE A 26 1.43 -20.15 4.11
C ILE A 26 2.00 -20.08 2.69
N GLY A 27 3.08 -19.32 2.52
CA GLY A 27 3.70 -19.05 1.22
C GLY A 27 2.95 -18.03 0.38
N LYS A 28 1.84 -17.45 0.87
CA LYS A 28 1.09 -16.42 0.16
C LYS A 28 1.21 -15.05 0.79
N TRP A 29 0.91 -14.04 -0.01
CA TRP A 29 0.81 -12.66 0.41
C TRP A 29 -0.35 -11.94 -0.28
N HIS A 30 -0.82 -10.86 0.33
CA HIS A 30 -1.77 -9.92 -0.28
C HIS A 30 -1.53 -8.50 0.25
N TRP A 31 -2.17 -7.51 -0.34
CA TRP A 31 -2.14 -6.15 0.21
C TRP A 31 -3.00 -6.03 1.47
N SER A 32 -2.60 -5.15 2.37
CA SER A 32 -3.35 -4.84 3.57
C SER A 32 -3.05 -3.43 4.05
N ALA A 33 -4.00 -2.82 4.73
CA ALA A 33 -3.80 -1.55 5.40
C ALA A 33 -4.02 -1.66 6.90
N TRP A 34 -3.43 -0.72 7.63
CA TRP A 34 -3.77 -0.47 9.02
C TRP A 34 -4.47 0.88 9.11
N LEU A 35 -5.60 0.91 9.80
CA LEU A 35 -6.50 2.06 9.82
C LEU A 35 -6.65 2.64 11.21
N THR A 36 -6.91 3.93 11.27
CA THR A 36 -7.44 4.59 12.46
C THR A 36 -8.87 4.12 12.76
N PRO A 37 -9.38 4.31 13.99
CA PRO A 37 -10.80 4.07 14.30
C PRO A 37 -11.78 4.86 13.43
N LYS A 38 -11.33 5.99 12.84
CA LYS A 38 -12.12 6.81 11.90
C LYS A 38 -12.04 6.30 10.45
N GLY A 39 -11.50 5.11 10.22
CA GLY A 39 -11.39 4.48 8.89
C GLY A 39 -10.38 5.18 7.96
N ARG A 40 -9.36 5.82 8.53
CA ARG A 40 -8.30 6.51 7.77
C ARG A 40 -7.05 5.65 7.69
N VAL A 41 -6.38 5.64 6.53
CA VAL A 41 -5.21 4.80 6.27
C VAL A 41 -3.99 5.36 6.99
N THR A 42 -3.47 4.59 7.93
CA THR A 42 -2.23 4.87 8.68
C THR A 42 -1.02 4.26 7.98
N ALA A 43 -1.16 3.05 7.46
CA ALA A 43 -0.12 2.35 6.71
C ALA A 43 -0.72 1.42 5.66
N LEU A 44 -0.02 1.23 4.54
CA LEU A 44 -0.29 0.24 3.49
C LEU A 44 0.94 -0.67 3.37
N PHE A 45 0.72 -1.97 3.27
CA PHE A 45 1.79 -2.96 3.25
C PHE A 45 1.38 -4.24 2.53
N ALA A 46 2.37 -4.98 2.01
CA ALA A 46 2.18 -6.37 1.65
C ALA A 46 2.28 -7.23 2.92
N LEU A 47 1.25 -8.03 3.18
CA LEU A 47 1.20 -8.97 4.29
C LEU A 47 1.55 -10.36 3.76
N TYR A 48 2.72 -10.86 4.11
CA TYR A 48 3.23 -12.16 3.68
C TYR A 48 3.23 -13.15 4.85
N ARG A 49 2.82 -14.40 4.59
CA ARG A 49 2.83 -15.49 5.58
C ARG A 49 3.90 -16.54 5.22
N PRO A 50 5.14 -16.41 5.73
CA PRO A 50 6.18 -17.40 5.46
C PRO A 50 5.98 -18.72 6.19
N ALA A 51 5.32 -18.71 7.36
CA ALA A 51 5.14 -19.89 8.20
C ALA A 51 3.82 -19.83 8.99
N GLU A 52 3.50 -20.90 9.72
CA GLU A 52 2.22 -21.04 10.42
C GLU A 52 1.92 -19.90 11.39
N ASN A 53 2.90 -19.55 12.23
CA ASN A 53 2.80 -18.58 13.31
C ASN A 53 3.65 -17.34 13.06
N GLU A 54 3.77 -16.95 11.78
CA GLU A 54 4.61 -15.82 11.38
C GLU A 54 3.97 -15.02 10.24
N LEU A 55 4.03 -13.71 10.36
CA LEU A 55 3.71 -12.75 9.30
C LEU A 55 4.84 -11.76 9.14
N LEU A 56 5.13 -11.41 7.90
CA LEU A 56 5.99 -10.30 7.53
C LEU A 56 5.15 -9.18 6.90
N LEU A 57 5.34 -7.96 7.38
CA LEU A 57 4.75 -6.76 6.81
C LEU A 57 5.84 -6.00 6.07
N ILE A 58 5.71 -5.98 4.75
CA ILE A 58 6.55 -5.19 3.87
C ILE A 58 5.91 -3.80 3.73
N LEU A 59 6.54 -2.81 4.35
CA LEU A 59 6.09 -1.43 4.43
C LEU A 59 6.81 -0.57 3.39
N PRO A 60 6.18 -0.22 2.25
CA PRO A 60 6.86 0.55 1.21
C PRO A 60 7.34 1.91 1.72
N ASP A 61 6.54 2.59 2.54
CA ASP A 61 6.80 3.94 3.06
C ASP A 61 7.64 3.98 4.36
N GLY A 62 8.25 2.86 4.74
CA GLY A 62 9.07 2.80 5.96
C GLY A 62 8.23 2.75 7.23
N GLU A 63 8.66 3.37 8.33
CA GLU A 63 7.86 3.51 9.57
C GLU A 63 7.65 2.24 10.42
N ALA A 64 8.43 1.18 10.18
CA ALA A 64 8.37 -0.07 10.95
C ALA A 64 8.48 0.16 12.48
N VAL A 65 9.46 0.92 12.95
CA VAL A 65 9.66 1.20 14.39
C VAL A 65 8.43 1.87 15.01
N MET A 66 7.87 2.86 14.32
CA MET A 66 6.68 3.58 14.79
C MET A 66 5.48 2.63 14.85
N MET A 67 5.22 1.90 13.76
CA MET A 67 4.10 0.96 13.68
C MET A 67 4.22 -0.17 14.71
N ALA A 68 5.42 -0.73 14.95
CA ALA A 68 5.65 -1.70 16.02
C ALA A 68 5.28 -1.12 17.39
N THR A 69 5.81 0.08 17.72
CA THR A 69 5.54 0.76 18.99
C THR A 69 4.05 0.96 19.22
N GLN A 70 3.32 1.37 18.17
CA GLN A 70 1.89 1.60 18.30
C GLN A 70 1.09 0.29 18.39
N LEU A 71 1.46 -0.74 17.62
CA LEU A 71 0.80 -2.05 17.62
C LEU A 71 0.97 -2.80 18.94
N GLN A 72 2.10 -2.60 19.64
CA GLN A 72 2.36 -3.18 20.97
C GLN A 72 1.23 -2.90 21.97
N ARG A 73 0.58 -1.73 21.87
CA ARG A 73 -0.55 -1.34 22.75
C ARG A 73 -1.79 -2.22 22.59
N TYR A 74 -1.89 -2.98 21.50
CA TYR A 74 -3.01 -3.87 21.22
C TYR A 74 -2.72 -5.33 21.59
N ILE A 75 -1.51 -5.64 22.10
CA ILE A 75 -1.16 -6.95 22.62
C ILE A 75 -1.67 -7.07 24.07
N PHE A 76 -2.93 -7.44 24.22
CA PHE A 76 -3.52 -7.75 25.53
C PHE A 76 -3.91 -9.22 25.60
N ARG A 77 -3.24 -9.98 26.48
CA ARG A 77 -3.47 -11.43 26.68
C ARG A 77 -3.35 -12.28 25.41
N ARG A 78 -2.56 -11.83 24.43
CA ARG A 78 -2.27 -12.56 23.19
C ARG A 78 -0.83 -13.04 23.19
N LYS A 79 -0.61 -14.27 22.72
CA LYS A 79 0.72 -14.87 22.50
C LYS A 79 1.27 -14.39 21.15
N VAL A 80 1.61 -13.11 21.09
CA VAL A 80 2.19 -12.44 19.91
C VAL A 80 3.40 -11.61 20.30
N GLN A 81 4.44 -11.66 19.48
CA GLN A 81 5.57 -10.76 19.49
C GLN A 81 5.56 -9.93 18.21
N ILE A 82 5.88 -8.64 18.33
CA ILE A 82 6.06 -7.73 17.19
C ILE A 82 7.48 -7.19 17.27
N ALA A 83 8.25 -7.37 16.20
CA ALA A 83 9.63 -6.93 16.10
C ALA A 83 9.89 -6.23 14.76
N VAL A 84 10.83 -5.28 14.77
CA VAL A 84 11.40 -4.77 13.53
C VAL A 84 12.31 -5.85 12.96
N GLU A 85 12.08 -6.20 11.69
CA GLU A 85 12.91 -7.17 10.99
C GLU A 85 14.28 -6.55 10.67
N GLN A 86 15.35 -7.21 11.07
CA GLN A 86 16.73 -6.74 10.94
C GLN A 86 17.58 -7.61 10.00
N ASN A 87 17.21 -8.87 9.82
CA ASN A 87 17.98 -9.84 9.05
C ASN A 87 17.58 -9.89 7.58
N LEU A 88 16.36 -9.43 7.26
CA LEU A 88 15.86 -9.33 5.89
C LEU A 88 15.66 -7.88 5.50
N ILE A 89 15.99 -7.57 4.26
CA ILE A 89 15.74 -6.30 3.59
C ILE A 89 15.01 -6.53 2.28
N THR A 90 14.45 -5.48 1.70
CA THR A 90 13.75 -5.55 0.41
C THR A 90 14.54 -4.87 -0.69
N THR A 91 14.63 -5.52 -1.84
CA THR A 91 15.08 -4.92 -3.11
C THR A 91 14.08 -5.23 -4.22
N GLY A 92 14.13 -4.50 -5.32
CA GLY A 92 13.22 -4.67 -6.45
C GLY A 92 13.99 -4.78 -7.76
N THR A 93 13.39 -5.42 -8.76
CA THR A 93 13.86 -5.41 -10.15
C THR A 93 12.66 -5.30 -11.09
N TYR A 94 12.89 -4.80 -12.31
CA TYR A 94 11.87 -4.75 -13.38
C TYR A 94 11.85 -6.01 -14.25
N ASP A 95 12.32 -7.13 -13.70
CA ASP A 95 12.25 -8.43 -14.34
C ASP A 95 10.87 -9.05 -14.12
N THR A 96 10.48 -9.92 -15.05
CA THR A 96 9.34 -10.83 -14.79
C THR A 96 9.71 -11.75 -13.61
N PRO A 97 8.80 -11.97 -12.64
CA PRO A 97 9.02 -12.92 -11.56
C PRO A 97 9.43 -14.29 -12.11
N ALA A 98 10.49 -14.87 -11.56
CA ALA A 98 11.04 -16.13 -12.06
C ALA A 98 10.26 -17.34 -11.52
N HIS A 99 9.78 -17.25 -10.28
CA HIS A 99 9.17 -18.35 -9.55
C HIS A 99 7.88 -17.94 -8.81
N ALA A 100 7.78 -16.69 -8.36
CA ALA A 100 6.55 -16.17 -7.74
C ALA A 100 5.47 -15.91 -8.80
N ALA A 101 4.20 -16.04 -8.42
CA ALA A 101 3.07 -15.79 -9.32
C ALA A 101 1.84 -15.30 -8.55
N GLY A 102 1.37 -14.10 -8.87
CA GLY A 102 0.25 -13.48 -8.18
C GLY A 102 0.50 -13.41 -6.68
N THR A 103 -0.38 -14.04 -5.89
CA THR A 103 -0.28 -14.07 -4.42
C THR A 103 0.69 -15.13 -3.90
N GLN A 104 1.17 -16.04 -4.75
CA GLN A 104 2.12 -17.08 -4.36
C GLN A 104 3.52 -16.50 -4.35
N ALA A 105 4.13 -16.44 -3.17
CA ALA A 105 5.55 -16.16 -3.03
C ALA A 105 6.36 -17.42 -3.38
N ALA A 106 7.60 -17.21 -3.82
CA ALA A 106 8.58 -18.27 -3.99
C ALA A 106 9.74 -18.05 -3.03
N GLN A 107 10.30 -19.14 -2.50
CA GLN A 107 11.47 -19.10 -1.65
C GLN A 107 12.55 -20.00 -2.25
N LEU A 108 13.70 -19.42 -2.57
CA LEU A 108 14.84 -20.11 -3.17
C LEU A 108 16.13 -19.56 -2.55
N ASP A 109 17.00 -20.45 -2.05
CA ASP A 109 18.33 -20.10 -1.52
C ASP A 109 18.31 -18.96 -0.48
N GLY A 110 17.29 -18.95 0.40
CA GLY A 110 17.14 -17.93 1.44
C GLY A 110 16.55 -16.60 0.96
N ILE A 111 16.25 -16.46 -0.33
CA ILE A 111 15.59 -15.30 -0.93
C ILE A 111 14.10 -15.60 -1.07
N THR A 112 13.24 -14.64 -0.67
CA THR A 112 11.81 -14.69 -0.99
C THR A 112 11.51 -13.75 -2.15
N GLU A 113 10.91 -14.26 -3.21
CA GLU A 113 10.41 -13.48 -4.35
C GLU A 113 8.89 -13.26 -4.23
N LEU A 114 8.45 -12.02 -4.42
CA LEU A 114 7.04 -11.63 -4.52
C LEU A 114 6.75 -11.05 -5.90
N ASP A 115 5.67 -11.50 -6.55
CA ASP A 115 5.19 -10.95 -7.81
C ASP A 115 4.39 -9.66 -7.60
N VAL A 116 5.06 -8.51 -7.68
CA VAL A 116 4.47 -7.18 -7.59
C VAL A 116 4.20 -6.56 -8.97
N SER A 117 4.07 -7.39 -10.01
CA SER A 117 3.91 -6.96 -11.41
C SER A 117 2.51 -6.41 -11.70
N GLY A 118 2.45 -5.48 -12.65
CA GLY A 118 1.24 -5.24 -13.45
C GLY A 118 1.33 -5.92 -14.81
N ILE A 119 0.19 -5.97 -15.53
CA ILE A 119 0.06 -6.64 -16.83
C ILE A 119 1.11 -6.15 -17.84
N THR A 120 1.38 -4.85 -17.87
CA THR A 120 2.35 -4.23 -18.79
C THR A 120 3.55 -3.61 -18.05
N LEU A 121 3.75 -3.99 -16.79
CA LEU A 121 4.84 -3.49 -15.95
C LEU A 121 5.36 -4.65 -15.09
N PRO A 122 6.17 -5.56 -15.67
CA PRO A 122 6.76 -6.65 -14.93
C PRO A 122 7.71 -6.10 -13.87
N ARG A 123 7.56 -6.60 -12.64
CA ARG A 123 8.49 -6.31 -11.56
C ARG A 123 8.32 -7.31 -10.42
N ARG A 124 9.43 -7.59 -9.75
CA ARG A 124 9.48 -8.47 -8.59
C ARG A 124 10.12 -7.77 -7.41
N LEU A 125 9.63 -8.09 -6.22
CA LEU A 125 10.23 -7.69 -4.96
C LEU A 125 10.94 -8.90 -4.37
N LEU A 126 12.17 -8.69 -3.91
CA LEU A 126 13.00 -9.72 -3.29
C LEU A 126 13.22 -9.35 -1.83
N LEU A 127 12.97 -10.29 -0.92
CA LEU A 127 13.44 -10.22 0.46
C LEU A 127 14.75 -11.02 0.52
N VAL A 128 15.85 -10.32 0.78
CA VAL A 128 17.20 -10.89 0.80
C VAL A 128 17.82 -10.71 2.19
N PRO A 129 18.81 -11.52 2.58
CA PRO A 129 19.59 -11.28 3.78
C PRO A 129 20.19 -9.87 3.78
N ALA A 130 20.18 -9.20 4.93
CA ALA A 130 20.71 -7.83 5.07
C ALA A 130 22.21 -7.74 4.72
N ALA A 131 22.95 -8.84 4.89
CA ALA A 131 24.36 -8.94 4.49
C ALA A 131 24.57 -8.85 2.97
N ASP A 132 23.56 -9.23 2.18
CA ASP A 132 23.59 -9.26 0.72
C ASP A 132 22.96 -8.00 0.10
N MET A 133 22.94 -6.90 0.87
CA MET A 133 22.28 -5.66 0.44
C MET A 133 22.92 -5.09 -0.83
N PRO A 134 22.15 -4.96 -1.93
CA PRO A 134 22.65 -4.23 -3.08
C PRO A 134 22.80 -2.74 -2.72
N PRO A 135 23.74 -2.02 -3.36
CA PRO A 135 23.89 -0.58 -3.17
C PRO A 135 22.59 0.16 -3.40
N ARG A 136 22.28 1.11 -2.52
CA ARG A 136 21.11 1.97 -2.66
C ARG A 136 21.33 2.95 -3.82
N VAL A 137 20.43 2.94 -4.79
CA VAL A 137 20.48 3.84 -5.96
C VAL A 137 19.26 4.78 -5.90
N PRO A 138 19.41 6.06 -5.50
CA PRO A 138 18.29 6.98 -5.32
C PRO A 138 17.39 7.13 -6.55
N ALA A 139 17.99 7.17 -7.75
CA ALA A 139 17.25 7.23 -9.01
C ALA A 139 16.35 5.99 -9.22
N PHE A 140 16.85 4.80 -8.85
CA PHE A 140 16.06 3.57 -8.92
C PHE A 140 14.89 3.60 -7.93
N GLU A 141 15.10 4.09 -6.71
CA GLU A 141 14.02 4.22 -5.72
C GLU A 141 12.92 5.17 -6.18
N ALA A 142 13.31 6.31 -6.77
CA ALA A 142 12.36 7.27 -7.30
C ALA A 142 11.53 6.66 -8.45
N GLN A 143 12.19 5.94 -9.37
CA GLN A 143 11.52 5.18 -10.43
C GLN A 143 10.60 4.09 -9.86
N TRP A 144 11.02 3.38 -8.82
CA TRP A 144 10.21 2.34 -8.17
C TRP A 144 8.95 2.92 -7.53
N ARG A 145 9.05 4.08 -6.85
CA ARG A 145 7.87 4.81 -6.34
C ARG A 145 6.96 5.27 -7.47
N ALA A 146 7.50 5.69 -8.61
CA ALA A 146 6.70 6.05 -9.77
C ALA A 146 5.98 4.84 -10.39
N ALA A 147 6.64 3.68 -10.44
CA ALA A 147 6.02 2.41 -10.81
C ALA A 147 4.90 2.01 -9.84
N ASP A 148 5.07 2.23 -8.53
CA ASP A 148 4.00 2.07 -7.54
C ASP A 148 2.79 2.93 -7.90
N LEU A 149 2.99 4.23 -8.19
CA LEU A 149 1.89 5.13 -8.53
C LEU A 149 1.19 4.71 -9.84
N ARG A 150 1.95 4.26 -10.85
CA ARG A 150 1.39 3.73 -12.10
C ARG A 150 0.47 2.54 -11.87
N LEU A 151 0.76 1.71 -10.88
CA LEU A 151 -0.05 0.54 -10.51
C LEU A 151 -1.17 0.86 -9.51
N GLY A 152 -1.37 2.15 -9.19
CA GLY A 152 -2.36 2.59 -8.22
C GLY A 152 -2.00 2.26 -6.77
N LEU A 153 -0.72 1.99 -6.47
CA LEU A 153 -0.22 1.81 -5.11
C LEU A 153 0.18 3.17 -4.51
N PRO A 154 -0.58 3.73 -3.57
CA PRO A 154 -0.25 5.02 -2.98
C PRO A 154 1.00 4.94 -2.09
N ARG A 155 1.80 6.00 -2.15
CA ARG A 155 3.01 6.21 -1.34
C ARG A 155 2.78 7.37 -0.38
N LEU A 156 2.33 7.06 0.84
CA LEU A 156 1.87 8.07 1.77
C LEU A 156 3.02 8.56 2.65
N ASP A 157 3.52 9.74 2.33
CA ASP A 157 4.46 10.44 3.20
C ASP A 157 3.80 10.77 4.56
N ALA A 158 4.62 11.08 5.56
CA ALA A 158 4.16 11.31 6.93
C ALA A 158 3.01 12.33 7.03
N SER A 159 3.02 13.37 6.18
CA SER A 159 1.98 14.39 6.13
C SER A 159 0.63 13.85 5.66
N GLN A 160 0.59 12.81 4.84
CA GLN A 160 -0.60 12.26 4.18
C GLN A 160 -1.25 11.08 4.91
N ARG A 161 -0.62 10.60 5.99
CA ARG A 161 -1.17 9.58 6.86
C ARG A 161 -2.44 10.07 7.55
N ASP A 162 -3.33 9.13 7.82
CA ASP A 162 -4.59 9.36 8.54
C ASP A 162 -5.56 10.36 7.87
N GLN A 163 -5.29 10.77 6.62
CA GLN A 163 -6.17 11.67 5.86
C GLN A 163 -7.22 10.92 5.04
N TRP A 164 -6.82 9.82 4.42
CA TRP A 164 -7.59 9.17 3.35
C TRP A 164 -8.33 7.93 3.84
N THR A 165 -9.57 7.71 3.37
CA THR A 165 -10.19 6.38 3.51
C THR A 165 -9.61 5.41 2.47
N PRO A 166 -9.68 4.08 2.70
CA PRO A 166 -9.22 3.08 1.74
C PRO A 166 -9.79 3.30 0.32
N GLN A 167 -11.08 3.63 0.21
CA GLN A 167 -11.71 3.86 -1.08
C GLN A 167 -11.21 5.13 -1.78
N GLN A 168 -10.94 6.19 -1.01
CA GLN A 168 -10.45 7.46 -1.58
C GLN A 168 -9.11 7.29 -2.29
N ILE A 169 -8.22 6.45 -1.74
CA ILE A 169 -6.90 6.18 -2.34
C ILE A 169 -6.84 4.86 -3.13
N GLY A 170 -7.99 4.29 -3.50
CA GLY A 170 -8.07 3.19 -4.45
C GLY A 170 -7.67 1.80 -3.92
N LEU A 171 -7.69 1.58 -2.60
CA LEU A 171 -7.29 0.29 -2.00
C LEU A 171 -8.23 -0.88 -2.33
N ASP A 172 -9.41 -0.59 -2.88
CA ASP A 172 -10.33 -1.59 -3.43
C ASP A 172 -9.74 -2.25 -4.69
N GLY A 173 -9.05 -1.49 -5.53
CA GLY A 173 -8.36 -2.02 -6.72
C GLY A 173 -7.16 -2.91 -6.37
N LEU A 174 -6.69 -2.86 -5.13
CA LEU A 174 -5.60 -3.69 -4.59
C LEU A 174 -6.09 -4.85 -3.75
N ASN A 175 -7.41 -5.01 -3.55
CA ASN A 175 -8.00 -5.94 -2.57
C ASN A 175 -7.45 -5.78 -1.14
N ALA A 176 -7.00 -4.57 -0.76
CA ALA A 176 -6.29 -4.37 0.51
C ALA A 176 -7.21 -4.29 1.74
N TYR A 177 -8.53 -4.49 1.58
CA TYR A 177 -9.47 -4.58 2.68
C TYR A 177 -10.61 -5.56 2.40
N SER A 178 -11.17 -6.14 3.46
CA SER A 178 -12.32 -7.05 3.40
C SER A 178 -13.49 -6.49 4.20
N ILE A 179 -14.63 -6.38 3.55
CA ILE A 179 -15.91 -6.03 4.19
C ILE A 179 -16.65 -7.25 4.75
N ARG A 180 -16.15 -8.47 4.46
CA ARG A 180 -16.81 -9.74 4.80
C ARG A 180 -16.21 -10.41 6.03
N LYS A 181 -15.10 -9.88 6.54
CA LYS A 181 -14.41 -10.44 7.70
C LYS A 181 -14.91 -9.85 9.01
N GLY A 182 -14.40 -10.38 10.13
CA GLY A 182 -14.69 -9.88 11.48
C GLY A 182 -14.23 -8.43 11.73
N CYS A 183 -14.53 -7.93 12.92
CA CYS A 183 -14.27 -6.54 13.30
C CYS A 183 -12.78 -6.17 13.22
N TYR A 184 -12.50 -5.00 12.64
CA TYR A 184 -11.20 -4.33 12.68
C TYR A 184 -11.38 -2.80 12.82
N PRO A 185 -10.38 -2.06 13.35
CA PRO A 185 -10.47 -0.62 13.51
C PRO A 185 -10.88 0.10 12.21
N GLY A 186 -11.91 0.95 12.30
CA GLY A 186 -12.38 1.74 11.16
C GLY A 186 -13.27 1.01 10.14
N GLN A 187 -13.56 -0.29 10.34
CA GLN A 187 -14.41 -1.08 9.43
C GLN A 187 -15.79 -0.44 9.23
N GLU A 188 -16.41 0.15 10.26
CA GLU A 188 -17.73 0.79 10.16
C GLU A 188 -17.78 1.86 9.06
N ILE A 189 -16.73 2.69 8.96
CA ILE A 189 -16.61 3.73 7.95
C ILE A 189 -16.42 3.12 6.56
N VAL A 190 -15.60 2.07 6.45
CA VAL A 190 -15.35 1.34 5.21
C VAL A 190 -16.63 0.66 4.71
N ALA A 191 -17.33 -0.07 5.59
CA ALA A 191 -18.55 -0.79 5.29
C ALA A 191 -19.70 0.17 4.94
N ARG A 192 -19.88 1.26 5.68
CA ARG A 192 -20.89 2.28 5.36
C ARG A 192 -20.69 2.86 3.96
N THR A 193 -19.46 3.14 3.58
CA THR A 193 -19.13 3.64 2.23
C THR A 193 -19.41 2.58 1.17
N HIS A 194 -19.15 1.30 1.45
CA HIS A 194 -19.44 0.23 0.50
C HIS A 194 -20.96 -0.01 0.30
N PHE A 195 -21.72 -0.10 1.40
CA PHE A 195 -23.13 -0.52 1.35
C PHE A 195 -24.13 0.63 1.21
N LEU A 196 -23.83 1.82 1.73
CA LEU A 196 -24.80 2.90 1.86
C LEU A 196 -24.42 4.16 1.08
N GLY A 197 -23.13 4.42 0.88
CA GLY A 197 -22.67 5.65 0.26
C GLY A 197 -21.47 5.41 -0.62
N LYS A 198 -21.70 5.13 -1.91
CA LYS A 198 -20.63 4.99 -2.92
C LYS A 198 -19.56 6.06 -2.72
N ALA A 199 -18.29 5.66 -2.80
CA ALA A 199 -17.18 6.58 -2.64
C ALA A 199 -17.26 7.70 -3.69
N LYS A 200 -17.51 8.94 -3.25
CA LYS A 200 -17.67 10.09 -4.14
C LYS A 200 -16.36 10.62 -4.72
N ARG A 201 -15.22 10.12 -4.22
CA ARG A 201 -13.88 10.52 -4.63
C ARG A 201 -12.99 9.29 -4.72
N ARG A 202 -12.06 9.28 -5.68
CA ARG A 202 -11.08 8.22 -5.90
C ARG A 202 -9.74 8.79 -6.37
N ALA A 203 -8.67 8.06 -6.10
CA ALA A 203 -7.36 8.35 -6.64
C ALA A 203 -7.36 8.21 -8.17
N GLN A 204 -6.78 9.21 -8.83
CA GLN A 204 -6.44 9.22 -10.24
C GLN A 204 -4.95 9.50 -10.38
N LEU A 205 -4.32 8.88 -11.39
CA LEU A 205 -2.93 9.15 -11.73
C LEU A 205 -2.86 10.37 -12.66
N LEU A 206 -2.00 11.32 -12.33
CA LEU A 206 -1.74 12.52 -13.12
C LEU A 206 -0.26 12.55 -13.51
N ALA A 207 0.03 12.85 -14.77
CA ALA A 207 1.34 13.32 -15.19
C ALA A 207 1.49 14.81 -14.87
N ILE A 208 2.63 15.17 -14.30
CA ILE A 208 2.99 16.54 -13.89
C ILE A 208 4.37 16.88 -14.47
N ASN A 209 4.50 18.09 -15.00
CA ASN A 209 5.74 18.55 -15.64
C ASN A 209 6.57 19.46 -14.73
N THR A 210 6.07 19.77 -13.54
CA THR A 210 6.75 20.56 -12.52
C THR A 210 6.75 19.82 -11.20
N PRO A 211 7.70 20.09 -10.29
CA PRO A 211 7.64 19.60 -8.92
C PRO A 211 6.32 20.01 -8.27
N VAL A 212 5.63 19.04 -7.67
CA VAL A 212 4.45 19.26 -6.81
C VAL A 212 4.65 18.51 -5.51
N GLN A 213 3.98 18.93 -4.46
CA GLN A 213 4.04 18.30 -3.15
C GLN A 213 2.72 17.59 -2.78
N PRO A 214 2.77 16.51 -2.00
CA PRO A 214 1.56 15.95 -1.40
C PRO A 214 0.85 17.01 -0.54
N GLY A 215 -0.47 17.07 -0.67
CA GLY A 215 -1.32 18.07 -0.03
C GLY A 215 -1.66 19.26 -0.92
N GLU A 216 -1.01 19.42 -2.08
CA GLU A 216 -1.37 20.48 -3.03
C GLU A 216 -2.77 20.26 -3.63
N THR A 217 -3.48 21.37 -3.82
CA THR A 217 -4.81 21.38 -4.41
C THR A 217 -4.76 21.11 -5.91
N VAL A 218 -5.64 20.23 -6.37
CA VAL A 218 -5.93 20.06 -7.80
C VAL A 218 -7.10 20.95 -8.17
N LYS A 219 -6.90 21.77 -9.21
CA LYS A 219 -7.91 22.67 -9.77
C LYS A 219 -8.40 22.19 -11.13
N SER A 220 -9.65 22.49 -11.44
CA SER A 220 -10.23 22.44 -12.80
C SER A 220 -10.79 23.82 -13.08
N ALA A 221 -10.25 24.52 -14.09
CA ALA A 221 -10.42 25.97 -14.22
C ALA A 221 -10.10 26.68 -12.88
N GLU A 222 -11.03 27.48 -12.34
CA GLU A 222 -10.84 28.20 -11.07
C GLU A 222 -11.34 27.43 -9.83
N SER A 223 -11.89 26.23 -10.01
CA SER A 223 -12.49 25.45 -8.91
C SER A 223 -11.51 24.44 -8.32
N ASP A 224 -11.45 24.38 -7.00
CA ASP A 224 -10.73 23.36 -6.25
C ASP A 224 -11.48 22.03 -6.32
N VAL A 225 -10.95 21.06 -7.05
CA VAL A 225 -11.63 19.77 -7.31
C VAL A 225 -11.07 18.63 -6.49
N GLY A 226 -9.84 18.71 -5.99
CA GLY A 226 -9.27 17.64 -5.17
C GLY A 226 -7.90 18.00 -4.62
N GLN A 227 -7.15 16.97 -4.23
CA GLN A 227 -5.85 17.16 -3.59
C GLN A 227 -4.90 16.01 -3.92
N VAL A 228 -3.61 16.33 -4.04
CA VAL A 228 -2.54 15.36 -4.27
C VAL A 228 -2.27 14.55 -2.98
N ALA A 229 -2.33 13.23 -3.08
CA ALA A 229 -2.06 12.31 -1.98
C ALA A 229 -0.62 11.76 -1.99
N SER A 230 0.01 11.64 -3.16
CA SER A 230 1.40 11.17 -3.27
C SER A 230 2.03 11.62 -4.59
N VAL A 231 3.36 11.71 -4.64
CA VAL A 231 4.13 12.16 -5.80
C VAL A 231 5.36 11.27 -6.01
N ALA A 232 5.74 11.03 -7.26
CA ALA A 232 7.00 10.37 -7.63
C ALA A 232 7.32 10.60 -9.12
N GLU A 233 8.55 11.00 -9.45
CA GLU A 233 9.08 11.15 -10.84
C GLU A 233 8.06 11.65 -11.87
N GLY A 234 7.60 12.91 -11.74
CA GLY A 234 6.68 13.50 -12.71
C GLY A 234 5.27 12.89 -12.68
N LEU A 235 4.93 12.11 -11.66
CA LEU A 235 3.59 11.57 -11.42
C LEU A 235 3.04 12.04 -10.07
N ALA A 236 1.72 12.18 -10.01
CA ALA A 236 0.97 12.40 -8.78
C ALA A 236 -0.25 11.46 -8.73
N LEU A 237 -0.55 10.90 -7.55
CA LEU A 237 -1.88 10.39 -7.27
C LEU A 237 -2.70 11.50 -6.62
N ALA A 238 -3.80 11.88 -7.25
CA ALA A 238 -4.72 12.88 -6.74
C ALA A 238 -6.09 12.27 -6.43
N VAL A 239 -6.67 12.63 -5.29
CA VAL A 239 -8.01 12.19 -4.90
C VAL A 239 -9.04 13.19 -5.42
N LEU A 240 -9.73 12.80 -6.49
CA LEU A 240 -10.68 13.63 -7.23
C LEU A 240 -12.10 13.04 -7.14
N PRO A 241 -13.17 13.85 -7.29
CA PRO A 241 -14.53 13.35 -7.47
C PRO A 241 -14.65 12.27 -8.55
N ILE A 242 -15.56 11.33 -8.35
CA ILE A 242 -15.95 10.39 -9.40
C ILE A 242 -17.08 10.99 -10.24
N ASP A 243 -17.32 10.45 -11.43
CA ASP A 243 -18.43 10.80 -12.32
C ASP A 243 -18.51 12.31 -12.63
N THR A 244 -17.35 12.98 -12.68
CA THR A 244 -17.21 14.39 -13.01
C THR A 244 -16.31 14.51 -14.23
N GLU A 245 -16.79 15.17 -15.28
CA GLU A 245 -15.94 15.59 -16.38
C GLU A 245 -15.12 16.81 -15.94
N TYR A 246 -13.81 16.69 -16.08
CA TYR A 246 -12.90 17.79 -15.81
C TYR A 246 -12.56 18.50 -17.11
N GLY A 247 -12.44 19.83 -17.00
CA GLY A 247 -11.67 20.57 -17.99
C GLY A 247 -10.19 20.32 -17.79
N GLU A 248 -9.37 21.31 -18.12
CA GLU A 248 -7.95 21.25 -17.86
C GLU A 248 -7.66 21.18 -16.35
N LEU A 249 -6.99 20.12 -15.91
CA LEU A 249 -6.55 19.98 -14.52
C LEU A 249 -5.22 20.70 -14.30
N ARG A 250 -5.10 21.38 -13.16
CA ARG A 250 -3.87 22.05 -12.76
C ARG A 250 -3.50 21.76 -11.30
N VAL A 251 -2.20 21.66 -11.05
CA VAL A 251 -1.60 21.53 -9.71
C VAL A 251 -0.44 22.52 -9.62
N ALA A 252 -0.38 23.32 -8.56
CA ALA A 252 0.55 24.47 -8.44
C ALA A 252 0.57 25.39 -9.69
N GLY A 253 -0.58 25.57 -10.35
CA GLY A 253 -0.70 26.40 -11.56
C GLY A 253 -0.21 25.72 -12.86
N THR A 254 0.32 24.50 -12.79
CA THR A 254 0.83 23.75 -13.95
C THR A 254 -0.17 22.70 -14.42
N LEU A 255 -0.21 22.46 -15.73
CA LEU A 255 -1.03 21.40 -16.34
C LEU A 255 -0.73 20.03 -15.73
N ALA A 256 -1.79 19.32 -15.34
CA ALA A 256 -1.76 17.94 -14.88
C ALA A 256 -2.61 17.07 -15.82
N THR A 257 -2.01 16.06 -16.43
CA THR A 257 -2.70 15.23 -17.44
C THR A 257 -3.11 13.89 -16.83
N PRO A 258 -4.40 13.53 -16.82
CA PRO A 258 -4.83 12.21 -16.36
C PRO A 258 -4.19 11.07 -17.15
N LEU A 259 -3.75 10.03 -16.45
CA LEU A 259 -3.21 8.81 -17.02
C LEU A 259 -4.00 7.59 -16.51
N PRO A 260 -4.16 6.53 -17.32
CA PRO A 260 -4.72 5.28 -16.83
C PRO A 260 -3.73 4.59 -15.88
N PHE A 261 -4.27 3.85 -14.90
CA PHE A 261 -3.48 2.90 -14.13
C PHE A 261 -3.07 1.70 -14.98
N VAL A 262 -1.89 1.16 -14.69
CA VAL A 262 -1.51 -0.18 -15.14
C VAL A 262 -2.24 -1.20 -14.27
N ALA A 263 -3.03 -2.07 -14.89
CA ALA A 263 -3.76 -3.11 -14.18
C ALA A 263 -2.84 -4.25 -13.71
N GLY A 264 -3.35 -5.11 -12.84
CA GLY A 264 -2.72 -6.39 -12.50
C GLY A 264 -2.02 -6.45 -11.14
N LEU A 265 -2.00 -5.37 -10.35
CA LEU A 265 -1.41 -5.38 -8.99
C LEU A 265 -2.36 -5.89 -7.90
N ALA A 266 -3.62 -6.21 -8.23
CA ALA A 266 -4.56 -6.80 -7.28
C ALA A 266 -4.04 -8.16 -6.78
N ARG A 267 -3.97 -8.34 -5.46
CA ARG A 267 -3.44 -9.54 -4.79
C ARG A 267 -4.34 -9.91 -3.63
#